data_AF-A0A9D8U2L5-F1
#
_entry.id   AF-A0A9D8U2L5-F1
#
_cell.length_a   1.000
_cell.length_b   1.000
_cell.length_c   1.000
_cell.angle_alpha   90.00
_cell.angle_beta   90.00
_cell.angle_gamma   90.00
#
_symmetry.space_group_name_H-M   'P 1'
#
loop_
_entity.id
_entity.type
_entity.pdbx_description
1 polymer ?
#
loop_
_entity_poly.entity_id
_entity_poly.type
_entity_poly.pdbx_seq_one_letter_code
_entity_poly.pdbx_strand_id
1 'polypeptide(L)'
;MSADASEDEPTMEEILASIRRIISDESEEEGELEAAEDEPLDESAPEPDPEPEPDPEPEPDPEPEPEPDPEPEPDPEPEPTPEPTPEPTPEPTPEPTPAPTAAPMPAPEPEEDVLELTEFASDGEIESIVSPDVESTAGESFAHLTHLMVQGYGGAENTLDALVRAMLKPMLQAWLDEHLPSIVQDAVEREVARIARRQ
;
A
#
# COMPACT_ATOMS: atom_id res chain seq x y z
N MET A 1 -39.50 11.53 7.83
CA MET A 1 -39.04 12.47 6.79
C MET A 1 -37.56 12.21 6.61
N SER A 2 -37.19 11.93 5.37
CA SER A 2 -35.92 11.39 4.88
C SER A 2 -34.76 12.38 4.91
N ALA A 3 -33.53 11.83 4.88
CA ALA A 3 -32.31 12.28 4.20
C ALA A 3 -31.19 11.37 4.72
N ASP A 4 -30.89 10.22 4.11
CA ASP A 4 -29.99 10.06 2.95
C ASP A 4 -28.71 10.90 3.07
N ALA A 5 -27.71 10.31 3.73
CA ALA A 5 -26.33 10.76 3.78
C ALA A 5 -25.48 9.61 3.23
N SER A 6 -25.63 9.35 1.93
CA SER A 6 -24.69 8.57 1.14
C SER A 6 -23.78 9.57 0.43
N GLU A 7 -22.98 10.30 1.20
CA GLU A 7 -21.99 11.23 0.66
C GLU A 7 -20.77 10.43 0.16
N ASP A 8 -20.84 10.07 -1.13
CA ASP A 8 -19.73 10.05 -2.08
C ASP A 8 -18.45 9.28 -1.68
N GLU A 9 -18.58 8.00 -1.33
CA GLU A 9 -17.48 7.07 -1.60
C GLU A 9 -17.47 6.80 -3.11
N PRO A 10 -16.39 7.13 -3.84
CA PRO A 10 -16.36 6.96 -5.29
C PRO A 10 -16.59 5.50 -5.61
N THR A 11 -17.56 5.24 -6.49
CA THR A 11 -17.90 3.88 -6.88
C THR A 11 -16.69 3.24 -7.58
N MET A 12 -16.56 1.93 -7.46
CA MET A 12 -15.47 1.15 -8.07
C MET A 12 -15.28 1.49 -9.57
N GLU A 13 -16.38 1.77 -10.29
CA GLU A 13 -16.36 2.11 -11.71
C GLU A 13 -15.78 3.51 -11.97
N GLU A 14 -16.00 4.48 -11.07
CA GLU A 14 -15.45 5.83 -11.15
C GLU A 14 -13.95 5.84 -10.85
N ILE A 15 -13.51 5.02 -9.89
CA ILE A 15 -12.08 4.81 -9.60
C ILE A 15 -11.39 4.24 -10.84
N LEU A 16 -11.98 3.21 -11.47
CA LEU A 16 -11.43 2.59 -12.68
C LEU A 16 -11.48 3.52 -13.90
N ALA A 17 -12.51 4.37 -14.01
CA ALA A 17 -12.61 5.38 -15.06
C ALA A 17 -11.56 6.49 -14.89
N SER A 18 -11.28 6.92 -13.66
CA SER A 18 -10.25 7.91 -13.34
C SER A 18 -8.86 7.40 -13.71
N ILE A 19 -8.53 6.15 -13.36
CA ILE A 19 -7.27 5.51 -13.72
C ILE A 19 -7.12 5.40 -15.25
N ARG A 20 -8.16 4.97 -15.97
CA ARG A 20 -8.11 4.92 -17.45
C ARG A 20 -7.91 6.29 -18.08
N ARG A 21 -8.51 7.35 -17.53
CA ARG A 21 -8.34 8.71 -18.02
C ARG A 21 -6.90 9.19 -17.86
N ILE A 22 -6.27 8.95 -16.71
CA ILE A 22 -4.88 9.35 -16.44
C ILE A 22 -3.91 8.63 -17.39
N ILE A 23 -4.11 7.34 -17.63
CA ILE A 23 -3.24 6.56 -18.53
C ILE A 23 -3.41 6.96 -20.00
N SER A 24 -4.63 7.30 -20.44
CA SER A 24 -4.84 7.79 -21.80
C SER A 24 -4.27 9.19 -22.03
N ASP A 25 -4.40 10.10 -21.06
CA ASP A 25 -3.93 11.50 -21.15
C ASP A 25 -2.39 11.61 -21.23
N GLU A 26 -1.64 10.65 -20.66
CA GLU A 26 -0.17 10.64 -20.67
C GLU A 26 0.44 9.93 -21.91
N SER A 27 -0.38 9.34 -22.79
CA SER A 27 0.09 8.58 -23.96
C SER A 27 -0.03 9.30 -25.31
N GLU A 28 -0.55 10.53 -25.33
CA GLU A 28 -0.78 11.30 -26.58
C GLU A 28 0.31 12.35 -26.88
N GLU A 29 1.37 12.47 -26.05
CA GLU A 29 2.43 13.47 -26.24
C GLU A 29 3.79 12.89 -26.69
N GLU A 30 3.77 11.84 -27.51
CA GLU A 30 4.93 11.40 -28.31
C GLU A 30 4.47 10.86 -29.67
N GLY A 31 4.03 11.74 -30.56
CA GLY A 31 3.59 11.30 -31.89
C GLY A 31 3.32 12.39 -32.91
N GLU A 32 3.95 13.56 -32.79
CA GLU A 32 3.69 14.67 -33.70
C GLU A 32 4.99 15.29 -34.20
N LEU A 33 5.68 14.57 -35.09
CA LEU A 33 6.72 15.13 -35.96
C LEU A 33 6.58 14.53 -37.37
N GLU A 34 6.27 15.42 -38.32
CA GLU A 34 6.45 15.28 -39.77
C GLU A 34 5.41 14.49 -40.56
N ALA A 35 4.16 14.96 -40.49
CA ALA A 35 3.32 15.06 -41.67
C ALA A 35 3.85 16.20 -42.57
N ALA A 36 4.71 15.87 -43.53
CA ALA A 36 5.06 16.75 -44.63
C ALA A 36 4.66 16.08 -45.95
N GLU A 37 3.81 16.79 -46.69
CA GLU A 37 3.84 17.00 -48.15
C GLU A 37 2.44 16.96 -48.76
N ASP A 38 1.85 18.16 -48.83
CA ASP A 38 0.79 18.53 -49.76
C ASP A 38 1.44 19.35 -50.89
N GLU A 39 1.57 18.78 -52.09
CA GLU A 39 1.26 19.46 -53.36
C GLU A 39 1.33 18.50 -54.58
N PRO A 40 0.57 18.80 -55.66
CA PRO A 40 0.03 17.80 -56.59
C PRO A 40 0.79 17.74 -57.93
N LEU A 41 1.00 16.54 -58.47
CA LEU A 41 1.51 16.33 -59.83
C LEU A 41 0.58 15.43 -60.64
N ASP A 42 -0.27 16.10 -61.42
CA ASP A 42 -0.46 15.92 -62.87
C ASP A 42 -0.16 14.53 -63.48
N GLU A 43 -1.25 13.86 -63.84
CA GLU A 43 -1.54 13.14 -65.09
C GLU A 43 -0.43 12.35 -65.83
N SER A 44 -0.76 11.06 -66.08
CA SER A 44 -0.21 10.14 -67.09
C SER A 44 1.04 9.32 -66.75
N ALA A 45 0.83 8.11 -66.20
CA ALA A 45 1.70 6.95 -66.41
C ALA A 45 0.87 5.64 -66.40
N PRO A 46 1.14 4.68 -67.30
CA PRO A 46 0.31 3.48 -67.48
C PRO A 46 0.37 2.52 -66.28
N GLU A 47 -0.72 1.80 -66.01
CA GLU A 47 -0.79 0.74 -64.99
C GLU A 47 0.31 -0.31 -65.22
N PRO A 48 1.11 -0.67 -64.19
CA PRO A 48 2.03 -1.79 -64.29
C PRO A 48 1.27 -3.13 -64.29
N ASP A 49 1.72 -4.06 -65.14
CA ASP A 49 1.27 -5.46 -65.21
C ASP A 49 1.45 -6.12 -63.82
N PRO A 50 0.47 -6.90 -63.31
CA PRO A 50 0.59 -7.53 -62.00
C PRO A 50 1.75 -8.53 -61.96
N GLU A 51 2.73 -8.30 -61.08
CA GLU A 51 3.77 -9.27 -60.76
C GLU A 51 3.17 -10.55 -60.15
N PRO A 52 3.72 -11.74 -60.45
CA PRO A 52 3.24 -12.98 -59.85
C PRO A 52 3.48 -12.98 -58.32
N GLU A 53 2.46 -13.37 -57.56
CA GLU A 53 2.54 -13.50 -56.10
C GLU A 53 3.64 -14.49 -55.69
N PRO A 54 4.45 -14.18 -54.65
CA PRO A 54 5.45 -15.10 -54.15
C PRO A 54 4.80 -16.34 -53.52
N ASP A 55 5.38 -17.51 -53.81
CA ASP A 55 4.99 -18.82 -53.25
C ASP A 55 5.11 -18.78 -51.71
N PRO A 56 4.13 -19.30 -50.94
CA PRO A 56 4.20 -19.30 -49.49
C PRO A 56 5.40 -20.09 -48.97
N GLU A 57 6.20 -19.46 -48.10
CA GLU A 57 7.30 -20.12 -47.41
C GLU A 57 6.77 -21.25 -46.50
N PRO A 58 7.48 -22.40 -46.43
CA PRO A 58 7.07 -23.51 -45.59
C PRO A 58 7.11 -23.13 -44.10
N GLU A 59 6.04 -23.46 -43.38
CA GLU A 59 5.94 -23.23 -41.93
C GLU A 59 7.05 -23.97 -41.16
N PRO A 60 7.61 -23.37 -40.10
CA PRO A 60 8.64 -24.00 -39.28
C PRO A 60 8.06 -25.19 -38.50
N ASP A 61 8.84 -26.28 -38.44
CA ASP A 61 8.51 -27.51 -37.72
C ASP A 61 8.35 -27.21 -36.21
N PRO A 62 7.33 -27.76 -35.52
CA PRO A 62 7.11 -27.51 -34.10
C PRO A 62 8.27 -28.01 -33.23
N GLU A 63 8.75 -27.15 -32.34
CA GLU A 63 9.78 -27.50 -31.36
C GLU A 63 9.29 -28.59 -30.37
N PRO A 64 10.18 -29.50 -29.93
CA PRO A 64 9.83 -30.55 -29.00
C PRO A 64 9.42 -29.99 -27.63
N GLU A 65 8.34 -30.53 -27.06
CA GLU A 65 7.85 -30.15 -25.75
C GLU A 65 8.87 -30.46 -24.63
N PRO A 66 9.02 -29.57 -23.64
CA PRO A 66 9.92 -29.79 -22.50
C PRO A 66 9.43 -30.94 -21.61
N GLU A 67 10.37 -31.79 -21.16
CA GLU A 67 10.08 -32.87 -20.22
C GLU A 67 9.63 -32.34 -18.84
N PRO A 68 8.74 -33.05 -18.14
CA PRO A 68 8.23 -32.62 -16.84
C PRO A 68 9.34 -32.65 -15.76
N ASP A 69 9.39 -31.57 -14.97
CA ASP A 69 10.31 -31.40 -13.85
C ASP A 69 10.00 -32.42 -12.72
N PRO A 70 11.01 -33.01 -12.05
CA PRO A 70 10.80 -33.95 -10.95
C PRO A 70 10.04 -33.33 -9.77
N GLU A 71 9.10 -34.10 -9.20
CA GLU A 71 8.32 -33.68 -8.03
C GLU A 71 9.22 -33.44 -6.80
N PRO A 72 8.95 -32.39 -6.01
CA PRO A 72 9.70 -32.09 -4.79
C PRO A 72 9.44 -33.14 -3.69
N GLU A 73 10.50 -33.51 -2.97
CA GLU A 73 10.41 -34.42 -1.82
C GLU A 73 9.60 -33.79 -0.67
N PRO A 74 8.87 -34.61 0.12
CA PRO A 74 8.06 -34.11 1.24
C PRO A 74 8.92 -33.54 2.36
N ASP A 75 8.51 -32.36 2.86
CA ASP A 75 9.17 -31.63 3.95
C ASP A 75 9.10 -32.42 5.28
N PRO A 76 10.17 -32.45 6.09
CA PRO A 76 10.18 -33.12 7.39
C PRO A 76 9.14 -32.54 8.37
N GLU A 77 8.45 -33.43 9.09
CA GLU A 77 7.47 -33.03 10.11
C GLU A 77 8.10 -32.17 11.22
N PRO A 78 7.41 -31.09 11.68
CA PRO A 78 7.93 -30.20 12.70
C PRO A 78 8.01 -30.90 14.07
N GLU A 79 9.12 -30.68 14.78
CA GLU A 79 9.31 -31.21 16.14
C GLU A 79 8.30 -30.60 17.14
N PRO A 80 7.81 -31.38 18.11
CA PRO A 80 6.89 -30.90 19.14
C PRO A 80 7.51 -29.77 19.99
N THR A 81 6.75 -28.70 20.17
CA THR A 81 7.12 -27.56 21.01
C THR A 81 7.12 -27.92 22.50
N PRO A 82 8.10 -27.43 23.28
CA PRO A 82 8.16 -27.69 24.71
C PRO A 82 7.00 -27.02 25.46
N GLU A 83 6.45 -27.73 26.46
CA GLU A 83 5.36 -27.21 27.29
C GLU A 83 5.79 -25.97 28.09
N PRO A 84 4.88 -24.99 28.28
CA PRO A 84 5.18 -23.78 29.03
C PRO A 84 5.47 -24.08 30.51
N THR A 85 6.57 -23.53 31.01
CA THR A 85 6.91 -23.56 32.43
C THR A 85 5.89 -22.79 33.26
N PRO A 86 5.49 -23.32 34.44
CA PRO A 86 4.52 -22.65 35.31
C PRO A 86 5.03 -21.30 35.81
N GLU A 87 4.14 -20.30 35.81
CA GLU A 87 4.46 -18.95 36.26
C GLU A 87 4.81 -18.92 37.77
N PRO A 88 5.77 -18.07 38.18
CA PRO A 88 6.11 -17.89 39.58
C PRO A 88 4.93 -17.31 40.37
N THR A 89 4.60 -17.95 41.49
CA THR A 89 3.62 -17.46 42.46
C THR A 89 4.08 -16.12 43.07
N PRO A 90 3.20 -15.11 43.18
CA PRO A 90 3.55 -13.81 43.75
C PRO A 90 3.93 -13.94 45.23
N GLU A 91 4.99 -13.23 45.63
CA GLU A 91 5.42 -13.13 47.03
C GLU A 91 4.37 -12.41 47.88
N PRO A 92 4.20 -12.78 49.17
CA PRO A 92 3.27 -12.11 50.07
C PRO A 92 3.64 -10.64 50.26
N THR A 93 2.65 -9.76 50.11
CA THR A 93 2.78 -8.33 50.38
C THR A 93 3.02 -8.06 51.87
N PRO A 94 3.96 -7.16 52.23
CA PRO A 94 4.21 -6.79 53.61
C PRO A 94 3.00 -6.06 54.22
N GLU A 95 2.75 -6.31 55.52
CA GLU A 95 1.68 -5.65 56.26
C GLU A 95 1.87 -4.12 56.31
N PRO A 96 0.78 -3.34 56.26
CA PRO A 96 0.87 -1.88 56.29
C PRO A 96 1.44 -1.39 57.63
N THR A 97 2.48 -0.56 57.54
CA THR A 97 3.04 0.17 58.69
C THR A 97 2.02 1.21 59.17
N PRO A 98 1.82 1.38 60.49
CA PRO A 98 0.89 2.38 61.02
C PRO A 98 1.30 3.81 60.60
N ALA A 99 0.32 4.60 60.19
CA ALA A 99 0.53 5.97 59.71
C ALA A 99 1.04 6.88 60.84
N PRO A 100 1.97 7.81 60.55
CA PRO A 100 2.39 8.83 61.52
C PRO A 100 1.21 9.73 61.93
N THR A 101 1.04 9.92 63.23
CA THR A 101 0.08 10.90 63.78
C THR A 101 0.54 12.31 63.39
N ALA A 102 -0.29 13.01 62.63
CA ALA A 102 -0.04 14.39 62.23
C ALA A 102 -0.03 15.32 63.46
N ALA A 103 1.02 16.13 63.59
CA ALA A 103 1.00 17.31 64.45
C ALA A 103 -0.01 18.34 63.90
N PRO A 104 -0.64 19.17 64.75
CA PRO A 104 -1.59 20.17 64.27
C PRO A 104 -0.90 21.18 63.35
N MET A 105 -1.44 21.33 62.14
CA MET A 105 -1.00 22.27 61.12
C MET A 105 -1.41 23.71 61.53
N PRO A 106 -0.56 24.74 61.33
CA PRO A 106 -0.98 26.12 61.51
C PRO A 106 -2.11 26.49 60.53
N ALA A 107 -3.04 27.33 60.98
CA ALA A 107 -4.21 27.76 60.21
C ALA A 107 -3.81 28.56 58.95
N PRO A 108 -4.52 28.42 57.82
CA PRO A 108 -4.22 29.14 56.59
C PRO A 108 -4.59 30.63 56.69
N GLU A 109 -3.68 31.49 56.24
CA GLU A 109 -3.98 32.89 55.89
C GLU A 109 -4.70 32.94 54.53
N PRO A 110 -5.65 33.88 54.31
CA PRO A 110 -6.46 33.90 53.09
C PRO A 110 -5.64 34.24 51.83
N GLU A 111 -5.99 33.52 50.77
CA GLU A 111 -5.45 33.54 49.42
C GLU A 111 -5.84 34.82 48.67
N GLU A 112 -4.86 35.50 48.09
CA GLU A 112 -5.03 36.37 46.91
C GLU A 112 -3.96 35.90 45.90
N ASP A 113 -4.28 35.82 44.61
CA ASP A 113 -3.41 35.41 43.47
C ASP A 113 -3.40 33.94 43.01
N VAL A 114 -4.56 33.32 42.69
CA VAL A 114 -4.56 32.07 41.89
C VAL A 114 -5.53 32.07 40.69
N LEU A 115 -6.36 33.08 40.45
CA LEU A 115 -7.36 33.01 39.38
C LEU A 115 -7.27 34.13 38.33
N GLU A 116 -6.16 34.16 37.57
CA GLU A 116 -6.12 34.91 36.30
C GLU A 116 -5.16 34.28 35.27
N LEU A 117 -5.21 32.95 35.08
CA LEU A 117 -4.46 32.26 34.02
C LEU A 117 -5.31 31.84 32.81
N THR A 118 -6.60 32.17 32.83
CA THR A 118 -7.56 31.86 31.75
C THR A 118 -8.06 33.10 31.00
N GLU A 119 -7.60 34.30 31.33
CA GLU A 119 -8.00 35.56 30.68
C GLU A 119 -6.89 36.19 29.82
N PHE A 120 -5.91 35.40 29.38
CA PHE A 120 -4.84 35.87 28.46
C PHE A 120 -4.86 35.21 27.07
N ALA A 121 -5.84 34.34 26.79
CA ALA A 121 -5.95 33.64 25.51
C ALA A 121 -6.87 34.34 24.49
N SER A 122 -7.30 35.58 24.75
CA SER A 122 -8.32 36.28 23.95
C SER A 122 -7.83 37.53 23.21
N ASP A 123 -6.63 38.03 23.49
CA ASP A 123 -6.03 39.13 22.73
C ASP A 123 -4.73 38.65 22.11
N GLY A 124 -4.56 38.99 20.83
CA GLY A 124 -3.71 38.26 19.90
C GLY A 124 -2.22 38.19 20.29
N GLU A 125 -1.59 37.14 19.74
CA GLU A 125 -0.19 36.76 19.90
C GLU A 125 0.05 35.81 21.09
N ILE A 126 -0.28 34.53 20.86
CA ILE A 126 0.35 33.44 21.62
C ILE A 126 1.84 33.57 21.34
N GLU A 127 2.63 34.06 22.30
CA GLU A 127 4.09 33.99 22.22
C GLU A 127 4.45 32.55 21.91
N SER A 128 5.07 32.33 20.74
CA SER A 128 5.44 31.00 20.29
C SER A 128 6.29 30.34 21.36
N ILE A 129 5.75 29.29 21.99
CA ILE A 129 6.42 28.49 23.02
C ILE A 129 7.71 27.86 22.46
N VAL A 130 7.76 27.69 21.15
CA VAL A 130 8.91 27.17 20.42
C VAL A 130 9.66 28.35 19.79
N SER A 131 10.95 28.47 20.09
CA SER A 131 11.80 29.45 19.42
C SER A 131 11.96 29.09 17.93
N PRO A 132 12.08 30.08 17.02
CA PRO A 132 12.26 29.83 15.59
C PRO A 132 13.42 28.88 15.26
N ASP A 133 14.50 28.93 16.04
CA ASP A 133 15.64 28.01 15.89
C ASP A 133 15.30 26.54 16.19
N VAL A 134 14.46 26.30 17.20
CA VAL A 134 13.99 24.95 17.57
C VAL A 134 13.04 24.42 16.51
N GLU A 135 12.20 25.28 15.94
CA GLU A 135 11.31 24.94 14.83
C GLU A 135 12.10 24.57 13.57
N SER A 136 13.11 25.36 13.20
CA SER A 136 14.00 25.04 12.07
C SER A 136 14.74 23.73 12.30
N THR A 137 15.30 23.52 13.49
CA THR A 137 16.04 22.29 13.82
C THR A 137 15.13 21.06 13.80
N ALA A 138 13.90 21.18 14.31
CA ALA A 138 12.92 20.10 14.28
C ALA A 138 12.47 19.79 12.84
N GLY A 139 12.22 20.84 12.04
CA GLY A 139 11.91 20.73 10.62
C GLY A 139 13.02 20.05 9.83
N GLU A 140 14.28 20.41 10.06
CA GLU A 140 15.46 19.79 9.44
C GLU A 140 15.63 18.33 9.86
N SER A 141 15.43 18.02 11.14
CA SER A 141 15.52 16.65 11.66
C SER A 141 14.44 15.76 11.05
N PHE A 142 13.21 16.27 10.96
CA PHE A 142 12.10 15.56 10.34
C PHE A 142 12.28 15.42 8.83
N ALA A 143 12.78 16.46 8.15
CA ALA A 143 13.14 16.41 6.73
C ALA A 143 14.25 15.40 6.48
N HIS A 144 15.25 15.30 7.36
CA HIS A 144 16.32 14.31 7.27
C HIS A 144 15.79 12.89 7.48
N LEU A 145 14.90 12.66 8.46
CA LEU A 145 14.24 11.35 8.63
C LEU A 145 13.36 10.99 7.43
N THR A 146 12.60 11.94 6.90
CA THR A 146 11.78 11.76 5.70
C THR A 146 12.67 11.43 4.50
N HIS A 147 13.78 12.14 4.35
CA HIS A 147 14.76 11.89 3.30
C HIS A 147 15.42 10.51 3.45
N LEU A 148 15.72 10.06 4.67
CA LEU A 148 16.21 8.71 4.92
C LEU A 148 15.18 7.63 4.60
N MET A 149 13.89 7.90 4.86
CA MET A 149 12.79 7.01 4.46
C MET A 149 12.53 6.99 2.95
N VAL A 150 12.72 8.14 2.27
CA VAL A 150 12.42 8.31 0.84
C VAL A 150 13.58 7.91 -0.07
N GLN A 151 14.82 8.25 0.29
CA GLN A 151 15.99 7.94 -0.52
C GLN A 151 16.62 6.59 -0.17
N GLY A 152 16.46 6.10 1.05
CA GLY A 152 17.01 4.82 1.49
C GLY A 152 18.55 4.80 1.48
N TYR A 153 19.15 4.33 2.57
CA TYR A 153 20.52 3.83 2.48
C TYR A 153 20.50 2.57 1.59
N GLY A 154 20.80 2.75 0.30
CA GLY A 154 21.18 1.71 -0.66
C GLY A 154 20.20 0.53 -0.80
N GLY A 155 19.31 0.61 -1.79
CA GLY A 155 18.52 -0.52 -2.27
C GLY A 155 17.06 -0.44 -1.86
N ALA A 156 16.15 -0.71 -2.81
CA ALA A 156 14.68 -0.65 -2.71
C ALA A 156 14.05 -1.63 -1.69
N GLU A 157 14.87 -2.19 -0.78
CA GLU A 157 14.59 -3.30 0.10
C GLU A 157 14.58 -2.90 1.59
N ASN A 158 14.97 -1.66 1.92
CA ASN A 158 14.95 -1.14 3.29
C ASN A 158 13.81 -0.13 3.56
N THR A 159 12.82 -0.02 2.67
CA THR A 159 11.61 0.76 2.96
C THR A 159 10.68 -0.03 3.89
N LEU A 160 9.83 0.67 4.64
CA LEU A 160 8.81 0.01 5.45
C LEU A 160 7.92 -0.90 4.59
N ASP A 161 7.58 -0.47 3.36
CA ASP A 161 6.81 -1.29 2.42
C ASP A 161 7.58 -2.56 2.02
N ALA A 162 8.88 -2.46 1.73
CA ALA A 162 9.69 -3.62 1.37
C ALA A 162 9.80 -4.61 2.53
N LEU A 163 9.96 -4.13 3.77
CA LEU A 163 9.99 -4.99 4.96
C LEU A 163 8.63 -5.66 5.20
N VAL A 164 7.54 -4.90 5.15
CA VAL A 164 6.18 -5.43 5.31
C VAL A 164 5.87 -6.44 4.21
N ARG A 165 6.23 -6.15 2.96
CA ARG A 165 6.09 -7.07 1.84
C ARG A 165 6.95 -8.32 2.02
N ALA A 166 8.20 -8.20 2.46
CA ALA A 166 9.06 -9.34 2.74
C ALA A 166 8.49 -10.24 3.83
N MET A 167 7.85 -9.65 4.85
CA MET A 167 7.20 -10.41 5.92
C MET A 167 5.86 -11.02 5.52
N LEU A 168 5.04 -10.31 4.74
CA LEU A 168 3.72 -10.79 4.32
C LEU A 168 3.77 -11.78 3.17
N LYS A 169 4.77 -11.69 2.29
CA LYS A 169 4.91 -12.57 1.12
C LYS A 169 4.88 -14.07 1.46
N PRO A 170 5.67 -14.60 2.41
CA PRO A 170 5.61 -16.03 2.75
C PRO A 170 4.28 -16.43 3.39
N MET A 171 3.67 -15.56 4.20
CA MET A 171 2.36 -15.85 4.82
C MET A 171 1.25 -15.93 3.79
N LEU A 172 1.22 -14.98 2.84
CA LEU A 172 0.23 -14.96 1.76
C LEU A 172 0.46 -16.10 0.77
N GLN A 173 1.72 -16.46 0.50
CA GLN A 173 2.04 -17.59 -0.37
C GLN A 173 1.53 -18.91 0.23
N ALA A 174 1.84 -19.20 1.50
CA ALA A 174 1.35 -20.42 2.15
C ALA A 174 -0.19 -20.47 2.18
N TRP A 175 -0.85 -19.34 2.45
CA TRP A 175 -2.30 -19.25 2.43
C TRP A 175 -2.88 -19.47 1.04
N LEU A 176 -2.28 -18.88 0.00
CA LEU A 176 -2.71 -19.08 -1.37
C LEU A 176 -2.49 -20.54 -1.78
N ASP A 177 -1.37 -21.16 -1.45
CA ASP A 177 -1.12 -22.56 -1.79
C ASP A 177 -2.18 -23.50 -1.18
N GLU A 178 -2.64 -23.22 0.04
CA GLU A 178 -3.70 -23.99 0.71
C GLU A 178 -5.11 -23.69 0.16
N HIS A 179 -5.43 -22.43 -0.13
CA HIS A 179 -6.82 -22.00 -0.38
C HIS A 179 -7.15 -21.72 -1.85
N LEU A 180 -6.15 -21.45 -2.70
CA LEU A 180 -6.33 -21.15 -4.12
C LEU A 180 -7.07 -22.26 -4.87
N PRO A 181 -6.82 -23.57 -4.64
CA PRO A 181 -7.56 -24.63 -5.34
C PRO A 181 -9.07 -24.54 -5.11
N SER A 182 -9.52 -24.27 -3.88
CA SER A 182 -10.94 -24.13 -3.57
C SER A 182 -11.57 -22.89 -4.20
N ILE A 183 -10.85 -21.75 -4.14
CA ILE A 183 -11.31 -20.48 -4.69
C ILE A 183 -11.48 -20.59 -6.21
N VAL A 184 -10.54 -21.24 -6.89
CA VAL A 184 -10.61 -21.45 -8.34
C VAL A 184 -11.73 -22.43 -8.70
N GLN A 185 -11.93 -23.51 -7.93
CA GLN A 185 -13.06 -24.43 -8.15
C GLN A 185 -14.40 -23.71 -8.04
N ASP A 186 -14.61 -22.92 -6.98
CA ASP A 186 -15.83 -22.12 -6.81
C ASP A 186 -16.02 -21.09 -7.93
N ALA A 187 -14.93 -20.47 -8.40
CA ALA A 187 -14.97 -19.51 -9.51
C ALA A 187 -15.31 -20.19 -10.84
N VAL A 188 -14.69 -21.33 -11.15
CA VAL A 188 -14.91 -22.12 -12.36
C VAL A 188 -16.32 -22.72 -12.37
N GLU A 189 -16.78 -23.30 -11.26
CA GLU A 189 -18.15 -23.81 -11.15
C GLU A 189 -19.18 -22.70 -11.39
N ARG A 190 -18.94 -21.51 -10.82
CA ARG A 190 -19.79 -20.33 -11.06
C ARG A 190 -19.76 -19.90 -12.53
N GLU A 191 -18.62 -20.01 -13.22
CA GLU A 191 -18.49 -19.68 -14.64
C GLU A 191 -19.19 -20.71 -15.54
N VAL A 192 -19.00 -22.00 -15.28
CA VAL A 192 -19.66 -23.09 -16.01
C VAL A 192 -21.17 -23.02 -15.83
N ALA A 193 -21.65 -22.79 -14.61
CA ALA A 193 -23.08 -22.62 -14.33
C ALA A 193 -23.67 -21.41 -15.07
N ARG A 194 -22.87 -20.34 -15.26
CA ARG A 194 -23.29 -19.16 -16.02
C ARG A 194 -23.39 -19.45 -17.51
N ILE A 195 -22.42 -20.16 -18.07
CA ILE A 195 -22.40 -20.55 -19.50
C ILE A 195 -23.52 -21.55 -19.79
N ALA A 196 -23.71 -22.55 -18.94
CA ALA A 196 -24.75 -23.56 -19.08
C ALA A 196 -26.18 -22.99 -18.99
N ARG A 197 -26.36 -21.82 -18.34
CA ARG A 197 -27.65 -21.12 -18.28
C ARG A 197 -27.87 -20.19 -19.49
N ARG A 198 -26.83 -19.95 -20.30
CA ARG A 198 -26.87 -19.08 -21.49
C ARG A 198 -27.00 -19.88 -22.80
N GLN A 199 -26.65 -21.17 -22.82
CA GLN A 199 -26.97 -22.11 -23.91
C GLN A 199 -28.37 -22.69 -23.74
#